data_AF-A0A8K0SKU2-F1
#
_entry.id   AF-A0A8K0SKU2-F1
#
_cell.length_a   1.000
_cell.length_b   1.000
_cell.length_c   1.000
_cell.angle_alpha   90.00
_cell.angle_beta   90.00
_cell.angle_gamma   90.00
#
_symmetry.space_group_name_H-M   'P 1'
#
loop_
_entity.id
_entity.type
_entity.pdbx_description
1 polymer ?
#
loop_
_entity_poly.entity_id
_entity_poly.type
_entity_poly.pdbx_seq_one_letter_code
_entity_poly.pdbx_strand_id
1 'polypeptide(L)'
;MISCTECKRRKQRCNQEWPCNHCRARRMVHSCDFQSTTKTQTDARSSHKLPASDAATASITDDGGDVDGMASAELNSLGYGRDDLFCALSLHPCQAMSYKLPGRVQEAFRAVPPKPYADMLVKFFLDNINHHYGTLCQETFLQSYLDWWSHRQANKENPHSSSPHIAFAALILQMCAVAVQLPSQEVQLKLETDMAERLNDISLRCHEAANTLSAFIPPGGPDLSKCSSCS
;
A
#
# COMPACT_ATOMS: atom_id res chain seq x y z
N MET A 1 -17.97 -19.72 -9.12
CA MET A 1 -16.69 -19.18 -9.64
C MET A 1 -16.90 -17.72 -10.02
N ILE A 2 -16.26 -16.79 -9.31
CA ILE A 2 -16.44 -15.35 -9.55
C ILE A 2 -15.15 -14.82 -10.20
N SER A 3 -15.23 -14.38 -11.46
CA SER A 3 -14.15 -13.64 -12.12
C SER A 3 -14.12 -12.18 -11.66
N CYS A 4 -12.94 -11.56 -11.60
CA CYS A 4 -12.84 -10.12 -11.31
C CYS A 4 -13.47 -9.27 -12.41
N THR A 5 -13.83 -8.02 -12.09
CA THR A 5 -14.48 -7.06 -12.99
C THR A 5 -13.72 -6.85 -14.30
N GLU A 6 -12.40 -6.72 -14.24
CA GLU A 6 -11.56 -6.51 -15.42
C GLU A 6 -11.44 -7.76 -16.31
N CYS A 7 -11.33 -8.96 -15.72
CA CYS A 7 -11.35 -10.19 -16.49
C CYS A 7 -12.73 -10.44 -17.12
N LYS A 8 -13.82 -10.12 -16.42
CA LYS A 8 -15.19 -10.17 -16.94
C LYS A 8 -15.35 -9.24 -18.14
N ARG A 9 -14.99 -7.96 -17.99
CA ARG A 9 -15.09 -6.94 -19.05
C ARG A 9 -14.33 -7.35 -20.31
N ARG A 10 -13.17 -8.00 -20.15
CA ARG A 10 -12.30 -8.43 -21.24
C ARG A 10 -12.49 -9.88 -21.69
N LYS A 11 -13.47 -10.60 -21.12
CA LYS A 11 -13.80 -12.01 -21.43
C LYS A 11 -12.59 -12.96 -21.31
N GLN A 12 -11.78 -12.79 -20.26
CA GLN A 12 -10.61 -13.63 -19.98
C GLN A 12 -10.85 -14.55 -18.77
N ARG A 13 -10.13 -15.67 -18.68
CA ARG A 13 -10.21 -16.61 -17.56
C ARG A 13 -9.47 -16.06 -16.34
N CYS A 14 -10.17 -15.80 -15.24
CA CYS A 14 -9.58 -15.28 -14.00
C CYS A 14 -9.01 -16.43 -13.14
N ASN A 15 -7.83 -16.25 -12.53
CA ASN A 15 -7.24 -17.18 -11.57
C ASN A 15 -7.84 -17.07 -10.15
N GLN A 16 -8.79 -16.15 -9.92
CA GLN A 16 -9.53 -15.99 -8.66
C GLN A 16 -8.67 -15.63 -7.43
N GLU A 17 -7.40 -15.29 -7.62
CA GLU A 17 -6.54 -14.71 -6.59
C GLU A 17 -6.59 -13.17 -6.69
N TRP A 18 -6.40 -12.47 -5.58
CA TRP A 18 -6.33 -11.01 -5.56
C TRP A 18 -4.93 -10.51 -5.23
N PRO A 19 -4.36 -9.57 -6.01
CA PRO A 19 -4.75 -9.21 -7.38
C PRO A 19 -4.54 -10.38 -8.37
N CYS A 20 -5.41 -10.50 -9.37
CA CYS A 20 -5.36 -11.63 -10.31
C CYS A 20 -4.18 -11.50 -11.32
N ASN A 21 -3.70 -12.61 -11.88
CA ASN A 21 -2.50 -12.62 -12.74
C ASN A 21 -2.64 -11.73 -13.99
N HIS A 22 -3.84 -11.65 -14.56
CA HIS A 22 -4.09 -10.77 -15.71
C HIS A 22 -4.02 -9.28 -15.34
N CYS A 23 -4.52 -8.91 -14.15
CA CYS A 23 -4.44 -7.53 -13.66
C CYS A 23 -3.00 -7.16 -13.28
N ARG A 24 -2.25 -8.11 -12.69
CA ARG A 24 -0.81 -7.97 -12.42
C ARG A 24 -0.01 -7.73 -13.70
N ALA A 25 -0.18 -8.59 -14.70
CA ALA A 25 0.54 -8.50 -15.98
C ALA A 25 0.29 -7.17 -16.73
N ARG A 26 -0.86 -6.54 -16.50
CA ARG A 26 -1.25 -5.28 -17.13
C ARG A 26 -0.98 -4.03 -16.30
N ARG A 27 -0.37 -4.17 -15.12
CA ARG A 27 -0.15 -3.07 -14.17
C ARG A 27 -1.44 -2.30 -13.86
N MET A 28 -2.52 -3.05 -13.62
CA MET A 28 -3.83 -2.51 -13.24
C MET A 28 -4.36 -3.25 -12.02
N VAL A 29 -3.48 -3.46 -11.06
CA VAL A 29 -3.73 -4.25 -9.85
C VAL A 29 -4.71 -3.55 -8.92
N HIS A 30 -4.68 -2.22 -8.87
CA HIS A 30 -5.64 -1.41 -8.11
C HIS A 30 -7.08 -1.58 -8.59
N SER A 31 -7.29 -1.81 -9.89
CA SER A 31 -8.63 -2.01 -10.46
C SER A 31 -9.12 -3.46 -10.37
N CYS A 32 -8.33 -4.39 -9.82
CA CYS A 32 -8.73 -5.78 -9.69
C CYS A 32 -9.75 -5.92 -8.56
N ASP A 33 -11.03 -6.03 -8.91
CA ASP A 33 -12.09 -6.19 -7.91
C ASP A 33 -12.97 -7.40 -8.20
N PHE A 34 -13.31 -8.13 -7.14
CA PHE A 34 -14.24 -9.25 -7.18
C PHE A 34 -15.48 -8.77 -6.44
N GLN A 35 -16.52 -8.38 -7.18
CA GLN A 35 -17.77 -7.91 -6.59
C GLN A 35 -18.30 -8.95 -5.59
N SER A 36 -18.07 -8.73 -4.30
CA SER A 36 -18.80 -9.34 -3.21
C SER A 36 -20.04 -8.48 -2.98
N THR A 37 -21.19 -9.12 -2.90
CA THR A 37 -22.49 -8.47 -2.69
C THR A 37 -22.60 -7.99 -1.24
N THR A 38 -21.81 -6.97 -0.88
CA THR A 38 -21.99 -6.15 0.34
C THR A 38 -21.90 -4.69 -0.05
N LYS A 39 -22.61 -4.30 -1.12
CA LYS A 39 -23.01 -2.92 -1.32
C LYS A 39 -24.36 -2.77 -0.65
N THR A 40 -24.38 -2.13 0.51
CA THR A 40 -25.59 -1.50 1.04
C THR A 40 -26.17 -0.68 -0.10
N GLN A 41 -27.33 -1.09 -0.60
CA GLN A 41 -28.06 -0.39 -1.64
C GLN A 41 -28.46 0.96 -1.08
N THR A 42 -27.74 2.02 -1.45
CA THR A 42 -28.36 3.33 -1.63
C THR A 42 -28.60 3.50 -3.11
N ASP A 43 -29.75 2.99 -3.57
CA ASP A 43 -30.32 3.40 -4.84
C ASP A 43 -30.64 4.90 -4.76
N ALA A 44 -29.90 5.70 -5.53
CA ALA A 44 -30.35 7.00 -5.99
C ALA A 44 -29.86 7.21 -7.42
N ARG A 45 -30.70 6.75 -8.33
CA ARG A 45 -30.72 7.04 -9.76
C ARG A 45 -30.97 8.54 -9.94
N SER A 46 -30.03 9.32 -10.49
CA SER A 46 -30.39 10.46 -11.34
C SER A 46 -29.25 10.88 -12.23
N SER A 47 -29.50 10.72 -13.52
CA SER A 47 -28.81 11.36 -14.62
C SER A 47 -29.09 12.87 -14.57
N HIS A 48 -28.13 13.68 -14.11
CA HIS A 48 -28.16 15.12 -14.36
C HIS A 48 -27.12 15.47 -15.43
N LYS A 49 -27.61 15.60 -16.67
CA LYS A 49 -27.03 16.50 -17.67
C LYS A 49 -27.04 17.91 -17.06
N LEU A 50 -25.89 18.56 -17.00
CA LEU A 50 -25.82 20.01 -16.85
C LEU A 50 -25.37 20.62 -18.19
N PRO A 51 -25.97 21.76 -18.61
CA PRO A 51 -25.77 22.33 -19.93
C PRO A 51 -24.48 23.14 -20.03
N ALA A 52 -23.99 23.23 -21.26
CA ALA A 52 -22.96 24.16 -21.68
C ALA A 52 -23.46 25.60 -21.62
N SER A 53 -22.61 26.50 -21.11
CA SER A 53 -22.61 27.91 -21.51
C SER A 53 -21.18 28.45 -21.46
N ASP A 54 -20.86 29.19 -22.51
CA ASP A 54 -19.57 29.73 -22.92
C ASP A 54 -18.95 30.80 -22.00
N ALA A 55 -17.70 31.14 -22.38
CA ALA A 55 -16.87 32.30 -22.01
C ALA A 55 -15.93 32.08 -20.81
N ALA A 56 -14.62 32.32 -20.87
CA ALA A 56 -13.80 32.92 -21.92
C ALA A 56 -12.35 32.41 -21.80
N THR A 57 -11.73 32.23 -22.95
CA THR A 57 -10.29 32.10 -23.16
C THR A 57 -9.56 33.28 -22.50
N ALA A 58 -8.66 32.99 -21.57
CA ALA A 58 -7.58 33.89 -21.20
C ALA A 58 -6.28 33.07 -21.19
N SER A 59 -5.66 32.99 -22.35
CA SER A 59 -4.23 32.76 -22.50
C SER A 59 -3.48 33.87 -21.76
N ILE A 60 -2.68 33.50 -20.76
CA ILE A 60 -1.61 34.32 -20.22
C ILE A 60 -0.32 33.50 -20.33
N THR A 61 0.58 34.09 -21.10
CA THR A 61 1.97 33.71 -21.31
C THR A 61 2.79 33.87 -20.03
N ASP A 62 3.81 33.01 -19.93
CA ASP A 62 5.02 33.12 -19.10
C ASP A 62 5.47 34.57 -18.81
N ASP A 63 5.65 34.89 -17.52
CA ASP A 63 6.58 35.92 -17.05
C ASP A 63 7.03 35.57 -15.61
N GLY A 64 8.34 35.62 -15.39
CA GLY A 64 9.02 35.13 -14.20
C GLY A 64 8.74 35.94 -12.93
N GLY A 65 8.58 35.22 -11.83
CA GLY A 65 8.48 35.78 -10.48
C GLY A 65 9.01 34.78 -9.45
N ASP A 66 10.30 34.92 -9.16
CA ASP A 66 11.08 34.28 -8.11
C ASP A 66 10.42 34.47 -6.73
N VAL A 67 9.68 33.48 -6.23
CA VAL A 67 9.39 33.28 -4.79
C VAL A 67 9.04 31.80 -4.56
N ASP A 68 9.52 31.26 -3.44
CA ASP A 68 9.32 29.88 -2.94
C ASP A 68 10.27 28.76 -3.42
N GLY A 69 11.57 29.09 -3.55
CA GLY A 69 12.66 28.10 -3.54
C GLY A 69 13.12 27.64 -2.14
N MET A 70 12.66 28.29 -1.06
CA MET A 70 13.16 28.04 0.31
C MET A 70 12.32 26.99 1.06
N ALA A 71 10.99 27.00 0.87
CA ALA A 71 10.08 26.12 1.62
C ALA A 71 10.19 24.64 1.19
N SER A 72 10.48 24.37 -0.09
CA SER A 72 10.65 23.00 -0.59
C SER A 72 11.94 22.35 -0.06
N ALA A 73 13.02 23.13 0.10
CA ALA A 73 14.30 22.64 0.62
C ALA A 73 14.24 22.32 2.13
N GLU A 74 13.55 23.14 2.94
CA GLU A 74 13.33 22.84 4.36
C GLU A 74 12.39 21.64 4.55
N LEU A 75 11.32 21.55 3.76
CA LEU A 75 10.36 20.44 3.86
C LEU A 75 10.98 19.10 3.40
N ASN A 76 11.89 19.15 2.43
CA ASN A 76 12.74 18.01 2.05
C ASN A 76 13.80 17.69 3.12
N SER A 77 14.46 18.70 3.72
CA SER A 77 15.41 18.51 4.83
C SER A 77 14.77 17.84 6.06
N LEU A 78 13.48 18.09 6.28
CA LEU A 78 12.67 17.46 7.33
C LEU A 78 12.11 16.08 6.93
N GLY A 79 12.41 15.58 5.72
CA GLY A 79 11.98 14.27 5.23
C GLY A 79 10.51 14.18 4.79
N TYR A 80 9.83 15.33 4.62
CA TYR A 80 8.46 15.40 4.11
C TYR A 80 8.42 15.69 2.60
N GLY A 81 9.57 15.70 1.94
CA GLY A 81 9.66 15.88 0.49
C GLY A 81 8.90 14.79 -0.26
N ARG A 82 8.16 15.18 -1.32
CA ARG A 82 7.41 14.22 -2.15
C ARG A 82 8.30 13.12 -2.72
N ASP A 83 9.57 13.44 -2.99
CA ASP A 83 10.55 12.49 -3.52
C ASP A 83 11.14 11.57 -2.44
N ASP A 84 11.26 12.05 -1.19
CA ASP A 84 11.75 11.27 -0.05
C ASP A 84 10.71 10.29 0.49
N LEU A 85 9.42 10.69 0.56
CA LEU A 85 8.33 9.76 0.88
C LEU A 85 8.23 8.66 -0.18
N PHE A 86 8.39 9.03 -1.46
CA PHE A 86 8.37 8.08 -2.55
C PHE A 86 9.56 7.12 -2.48
N CYS A 87 10.76 7.58 -2.12
CA CYS A 87 11.94 6.72 -1.94
C CYS A 87 11.85 5.84 -0.68
N ALA A 88 11.25 6.34 0.41
CA ALA A 88 11.03 5.56 1.63
C ALA A 88 9.98 4.45 1.44
N LEU A 89 8.96 4.69 0.60
CA LEU A 89 7.89 3.74 0.29
C LEU A 89 8.21 2.83 -0.91
N SER A 90 9.01 3.31 -1.85
CA SER A 90 9.47 2.51 -2.98
C SER A 90 10.56 1.57 -2.51
N LEU A 91 10.43 0.28 -2.81
CA LEU A 91 11.48 -0.73 -2.66
C LEU A 91 12.63 -0.51 -3.67
N HIS A 92 12.87 0.74 -4.09
CA HIS A 92 13.83 1.06 -5.13
C HIS A 92 15.24 0.84 -4.57
N PRO A 93 16.12 0.14 -5.30
CA PRO A 93 17.43 -0.27 -4.81
C PRO A 93 18.42 0.89 -4.86
N CYS A 94 18.14 1.98 -4.15
CA CYS A 94 19.19 2.96 -3.84
C CYS A 94 20.01 2.39 -2.67
N GLN A 95 21.03 1.59 -3.01
CA GLN A 95 22.08 1.06 -2.12
C GLN A 95 21.62 0.60 -0.73
N ALA A 96 20.50 -0.13 -0.67
CA ALA A 96 20.02 -0.62 0.61
C ALA A 96 20.91 -1.79 1.08
N MET A 97 21.74 -1.54 2.09
CA MET A 97 22.55 -2.57 2.73
C MET A 97 21.64 -3.68 3.24
N SER A 98 21.98 -4.91 2.89
CA SER A 98 21.25 -6.10 3.31
C SER A 98 21.94 -6.71 4.53
N TYR A 99 21.20 -6.90 5.61
CA TYR A 99 21.76 -7.41 6.87
C TYR A 99 20.95 -8.60 7.39
N LYS A 100 21.59 -9.41 8.22
CA LYS A 100 20.93 -10.48 8.96
C LYS A 100 20.15 -9.85 10.11
N LEU A 101 18.86 -10.13 10.18
CA LEU A 101 17.99 -9.59 11.23
C LEU A 101 18.31 -10.22 12.59
N PRO A 102 18.34 -9.44 13.70
CA PRO A 102 18.31 -9.99 15.05
C PRO A 102 17.06 -10.85 15.28
N GLY A 103 17.14 -11.86 16.15
CA GLY A 103 16.07 -12.85 16.34
C GLY A 103 14.68 -12.24 16.58
N ARG A 104 14.58 -11.23 17.44
CA ARG A 104 13.31 -10.52 17.74
C ARG A 104 12.73 -9.78 16.53
N VAL A 105 13.59 -9.13 15.75
CA VAL A 105 13.20 -8.39 14.54
C VAL A 105 12.80 -9.36 13.44
N GLN A 106 13.51 -10.48 13.33
CA GLN A 106 13.17 -11.56 12.40
C GLN A 106 11.82 -12.19 12.73
N GLU A 107 11.51 -12.40 14.01
CA GLU A 107 10.22 -12.88 14.47
C GLU A 107 9.10 -11.89 14.15
N ALA A 108 9.29 -10.61 14.43
CA ALA A 108 8.36 -9.55 14.05
C ALA A 108 8.15 -9.48 12.51
N PHE A 109 9.21 -9.66 11.71
CA PHE A 109 9.11 -9.72 10.26
C PHE A 109 8.33 -10.94 9.76
N ARG A 110 8.34 -12.04 10.53
CA ARG A 110 7.57 -13.25 10.26
C ARG A 110 6.11 -13.14 10.68
N ALA A 111 5.78 -12.21 11.58
CA ALA A 111 4.42 -11.99 12.09
C ALA A 111 3.43 -11.46 11.03
N VAL A 112 3.90 -11.01 9.85
CA VAL A 112 3.02 -10.63 8.74
C VAL A 112 2.12 -11.83 8.40
N PRO A 113 0.78 -11.66 8.39
CA PRO A 113 -0.15 -12.74 8.12
C PRO A 113 0.16 -13.49 6.82
N PRO A 114 -0.25 -14.76 6.70
CA PRO A 114 -0.12 -15.49 5.44
C PRO A 114 -0.76 -14.71 4.30
N LYS A 115 -0.15 -14.78 3.10
CA LYS A 115 -0.53 -13.98 1.94
C LYS A 115 -2.05 -13.87 1.68
N PRO A 116 -2.87 -14.94 1.68
CA PRO A 116 -4.31 -14.79 1.42
C PRO A 116 -5.03 -13.92 2.46
N TYR A 117 -4.62 -13.97 3.73
CA TYR A 117 -5.19 -13.16 4.79
C TYR A 117 -4.67 -11.72 4.74
N ALA A 118 -3.37 -11.53 4.48
CA ALA A 118 -2.80 -10.21 4.25
C ALA A 118 -3.47 -9.52 3.05
N ASP A 119 -3.68 -10.24 1.94
CA ASP A 119 -4.36 -9.77 0.73
C ASP A 119 -5.78 -9.28 1.07
N MET A 120 -6.52 -10.04 1.88
CA MET A 120 -7.87 -9.66 2.32
C MET A 120 -7.88 -8.41 3.21
N LEU A 121 -7.02 -8.36 4.23
CA LEU A 121 -6.92 -7.24 5.17
C LEU A 121 -6.46 -5.96 4.48
N VAL A 122 -5.46 -6.06 3.60
CA VAL A 122 -4.96 -4.93 2.81
C VAL A 122 -6.02 -4.45 1.82
N LYS A 123 -6.75 -5.35 1.16
CA LYS A 123 -7.89 -4.95 0.32
C LYS A 123 -8.96 -4.22 1.15
N PHE A 124 -9.32 -4.76 2.30
CA PHE A 124 -10.29 -4.13 3.20
C PHE A 124 -9.84 -2.73 3.63
N PHE A 125 -8.55 -2.57 3.99
CA PHE A 125 -7.97 -1.26 4.30
C PHE A 125 -8.11 -0.28 3.13
N LEU A 126 -7.75 -0.72 1.92
CA LEU A 126 -7.76 0.15 0.74
C LEU A 126 -9.18 0.56 0.34
N ASP A 127 -10.14 -0.36 0.44
CA ASP A 127 -11.52 -0.11 0.07
C ASP A 127 -12.26 0.76 1.10
N ASN A 128 -11.99 0.59 2.40
CA ASN A 128 -12.74 1.25 3.46
C ASN A 128 -12.00 2.46 4.05
N ILE A 129 -10.71 2.36 4.31
CA ILE A 129 -9.95 3.40 5.03
C ILE A 129 -9.30 4.37 4.05
N ASN A 130 -8.57 3.83 3.08
CA ASN A 130 -7.84 4.66 2.13
C ASN A 130 -8.79 5.50 1.26
N HIS A 131 -9.99 5.00 0.98
CA HIS A 131 -11.03 5.78 0.30
C HIS A 131 -11.45 7.05 1.09
N HIS A 132 -11.47 6.99 2.42
CA HIS A 132 -11.88 8.13 3.26
C HIS A 132 -10.75 9.14 3.48
N TYR A 133 -9.50 8.67 3.58
CA TYR A 133 -8.37 9.53 3.99
C TYR A 133 -7.36 9.82 2.87
N GLY A 134 -7.42 9.12 1.74
CA GLY A 134 -6.51 9.33 0.59
C GLY A 134 -5.02 9.20 0.93
N THR A 135 -4.69 8.47 2.00
CA THR A 135 -3.34 8.46 2.60
C THR A 135 -2.31 7.76 1.71
N LEU A 136 -2.75 6.82 0.87
CA LEU A 136 -1.89 6.03 -0.01
C LEU A 136 -2.34 6.13 -1.47
N CYS A 137 -1.38 6.33 -2.37
CA CYS A 137 -1.60 6.05 -3.78
C CYS A 137 -1.70 4.53 -3.97
N GLN A 138 -2.93 4.05 -4.21
CA GLN A 138 -3.25 2.63 -4.28
C GLN A 138 -2.46 1.88 -5.36
N GLU A 139 -2.19 2.51 -6.51
CA GLU A 139 -1.44 1.88 -7.59
C GLU A 139 0.02 1.61 -7.19
N THR A 140 0.74 2.64 -6.73
CA THR A 140 2.15 2.49 -6.32
C THR A 140 2.28 1.57 -5.12
N PHE A 141 1.39 1.69 -4.13
CA PHE A 141 1.39 0.79 -2.97
C PHE A 141 1.22 -0.68 -3.39
N LEU A 142 0.27 -0.99 -4.28
CA LEU A 142 0.03 -2.38 -4.70
C LEU A 142 1.17 -2.96 -5.54
N GLN A 143 1.88 -2.14 -6.33
CA GLN A 143 3.09 -2.59 -7.01
C GLN A 143 4.17 -2.97 -5.98
N SER A 144 4.47 -2.07 -5.03
CA SER A 144 5.44 -2.35 -3.96
C SER A 144 5.02 -3.55 -3.10
N TYR A 145 3.73 -3.74 -2.86
CA TYR A 145 3.21 -4.89 -2.13
C TYR A 145 3.47 -6.22 -2.83
N LEU A 146 3.32 -6.28 -4.15
CA LEU A 146 3.61 -7.48 -4.93
C LEU A 146 5.11 -7.76 -5.03
N ASP A 147 5.91 -6.71 -5.20
CA ASP A 147 7.36 -6.81 -5.23
C ASP A 147 7.92 -7.30 -3.89
N TRP A 148 7.41 -6.75 -2.78
CA TRP A 148 7.76 -7.18 -1.43
C TRP A 148 7.47 -8.66 -1.20
N TRP A 149 6.29 -9.15 -1.59
CA TRP A 149 5.94 -10.57 -1.48
C TRP A 149 6.83 -11.47 -2.35
N SER A 150 7.20 -11.00 -3.55
CA SER A 150 8.08 -11.74 -4.45
C SER A 150 9.50 -11.84 -3.87
N HIS A 151 10.02 -10.74 -3.33
CA HIS A 151 11.30 -10.70 -2.63
C HIS A 151 11.31 -11.62 -1.39
N ARG A 152 10.23 -11.62 -0.61
CA ARG A 152 10.10 -12.48 0.58
C ARG A 152 10.13 -13.97 0.23
N GLN A 153 9.56 -14.37 -0.90
CA GLN A 153 9.61 -15.76 -1.37
C GLN A 153 10.99 -16.14 -1.88
N ALA A 154 11.65 -15.26 -2.65
CA ALA A 154 13.00 -15.49 -3.16
C ALA A 154 14.04 -15.65 -2.04
N ASN A 155 13.88 -14.92 -0.94
CA ASN A 155 14.83 -14.91 0.20
C ASN A 155 14.37 -15.78 1.38
N LYS A 156 13.53 -16.79 1.13
CA LYS A 156 13.04 -17.71 2.18
C LYS A 156 14.18 -18.52 2.82
N GLU A 157 15.20 -18.87 2.04
CA GLU A 157 16.34 -19.69 2.47
C GLU A 157 17.46 -18.86 3.11
N ASN A 158 17.62 -17.60 2.71
CA ASN A 158 18.57 -16.67 3.31
C ASN A 158 17.86 -15.37 3.72
N PRO A 159 17.45 -15.22 4.99
CA PRO A 159 16.68 -14.08 5.49
C PRO A 159 17.58 -12.84 5.64
N HIS A 160 17.98 -12.31 4.51
CA HIS A 160 18.59 -11.01 4.35
C HIS A 160 17.50 -10.02 3.96
N SER A 161 17.40 -8.93 4.73
CA SER A 161 16.39 -7.91 4.51
C SER A 161 17.06 -6.56 4.53
N SER A 162 16.67 -5.73 3.57
CA SER A 162 17.08 -4.35 3.48
C SER A 162 16.18 -3.49 4.38
N SER A 163 16.68 -2.32 4.80
CA SER A 163 15.89 -1.34 5.56
C SER A 163 14.50 -1.05 4.95
N PRO A 164 14.35 -0.78 3.64
CA PRO A 164 13.03 -0.52 3.04
C PRO A 164 12.11 -1.74 3.10
N HIS A 165 12.63 -2.97 3.04
CA HIS A 165 11.79 -4.17 3.14
C HIS A 165 11.21 -4.35 4.55
N ILE A 166 11.97 -3.97 5.56
CA ILE A 166 11.55 -4.01 6.97
C ILE A 166 10.54 -2.89 7.25
N ALA A 167 10.78 -1.69 6.72
CA ALA A 167 9.83 -0.58 6.77
C ALA A 167 8.50 -0.96 6.12
N PHE A 168 8.56 -1.56 4.93
CA PHE A 168 7.37 -1.99 4.21
C PHE A 168 6.62 -3.13 4.92
N ALA A 169 7.33 -4.06 5.56
CA ALA A 169 6.71 -5.08 6.40
C ALA A 169 5.99 -4.46 7.62
N ALA A 170 6.58 -3.46 8.25
CA ALA A 170 5.96 -2.71 9.34
C ALA A 170 4.67 -2.01 8.87
N LEU A 171 4.70 -1.40 7.67
CA LEU A 171 3.53 -0.77 7.07
C LEU A 171 2.40 -1.78 6.81
N ILE A 172 2.70 -2.95 6.24
CA ILE A 172 1.70 -4.02 6.04
C ILE A 172 1.09 -4.43 7.39
N LEU A 173 1.92 -4.62 8.42
CA LEU A 173 1.45 -4.98 9.76
C LEU A 173 0.55 -3.91 10.37
N GLN A 174 0.88 -2.63 10.21
CA GLN A 174 0.02 -1.52 10.66
C GLN A 174 -1.30 -1.52 9.91
N MET A 175 -1.29 -1.66 8.58
CA MET A 175 -2.51 -1.75 7.79
C MET A 175 -3.38 -2.94 8.23
N CYS A 176 -2.77 -4.10 8.51
CA CYS A 176 -3.49 -5.26 9.05
C CYS A 176 -4.09 -4.97 10.42
N ALA A 177 -3.32 -4.37 11.34
CA ALA A 177 -3.80 -4.05 12.68
C ALA A 177 -5.02 -3.10 12.66
N VAL A 178 -4.98 -2.09 11.80
CA VAL A 178 -6.06 -1.10 11.62
C VAL A 178 -7.24 -1.69 10.87
N ALA A 179 -7.01 -2.48 9.81
CA ALA A 179 -8.07 -3.12 9.01
C ALA A 179 -8.99 -3.98 9.87
N VAL A 180 -8.46 -4.60 10.91
CA VAL A 180 -9.19 -5.48 11.81
C VAL A 180 -10.12 -4.73 12.80
N GLN A 181 -9.83 -3.47 13.09
CA GLN A 181 -10.57 -2.71 14.12
C GLN A 181 -11.87 -2.08 13.60
N LEU A 182 -12.04 -2.00 12.27
CA LEU A 182 -13.13 -1.27 11.61
C LEU A 182 -14.30 -2.08 11.03
N PRO A 183 -14.23 -3.40 10.78
CA PRO A 183 -15.38 -4.12 10.22
C PRO A 183 -16.54 -4.14 11.22
N SER A 184 -17.77 -4.13 10.71
CA SER A 184 -18.95 -4.40 11.54
C SER A 184 -18.87 -5.80 12.17
N GLN A 185 -19.59 -6.01 13.29
CA GLN A 185 -19.55 -7.27 14.04
C GLN A 185 -19.84 -8.52 13.16
N GLU A 186 -20.65 -8.38 12.11
CA GLU A 186 -20.93 -9.46 11.16
C GLU A 186 -19.71 -9.83 10.28
N VAL A 187 -18.96 -8.83 9.81
CA VAL A 187 -17.74 -9.05 9.01
C VAL A 187 -16.61 -9.58 9.89
N GLN A 188 -16.54 -9.11 11.14
CA GLN A 188 -15.60 -9.63 12.13
C GLN A 188 -15.81 -11.13 12.36
N LEU A 189 -17.03 -11.56 12.66
CA LEU A 189 -17.35 -12.98 12.93
C LEU A 189 -17.06 -13.89 11.74
N LYS A 190 -17.34 -13.45 10.51
CA LYS A 190 -16.99 -14.21 9.29
C LYS A 190 -15.48 -14.38 9.17
N LEU A 191 -14.73 -13.30 9.40
CA LEU A 191 -13.27 -13.33 9.30
C LEU A 191 -12.62 -14.14 10.42
N GLU A 192 -13.12 -14.06 11.66
CA GLU A 192 -12.68 -14.91 12.78
C GLU A 192 -12.91 -16.40 12.49
N THR A 193 -14.05 -16.73 11.88
CA THR A 193 -14.38 -18.10 11.47
C THR A 193 -13.40 -18.61 10.40
N ASP A 194 -13.11 -17.79 9.39
CA ASP A 194 -12.18 -18.13 8.30
C ASP A 194 -10.71 -18.21 8.75
N MET A 195 -10.34 -17.46 9.80
CA MET A 195 -8.98 -17.40 10.35
C MET A 195 -8.74 -18.36 11.52
N ALA A 196 -9.80 -18.96 12.08
CA ALA A 196 -9.77 -19.77 13.29
C ALA A 196 -9.08 -19.09 14.49
N GLU A 197 -9.10 -17.75 14.51
CA GLU A 197 -8.43 -16.92 15.51
C GLU A 197 -9.20 -15.63 15.72
N ARG A 198 -9.16 -15.08 16.94
CA ARG A 198 -9.83 -13.81 17.24
C ARG A 198 -9.10 -12.67 16.55
N LEU A 199 -9.89 -11.79 15.97
CA LEU A 199 -9.38 -10.63 15.25
C LEU A 199 -8.56 -9.70 16.15
N ASN A 200 -8.98 -9.54 17.40
CA ASN A 200 -8.24 -8.73 18.38
C ASN A 200 -6.81 -9.25 18.62
N ASP A 201 -6.61 -10.58 18.65
CA ASP A 201 -5.30 -11.18 18.88
C ASP A 201 -4.40 -10.96 17.64
N ILE A 202 -4.97 -11.00 16.44
CA ILE A 202 -4.27 -10.65 15.20
C ILE A 202 -3.88 -9.17 15.20
N SER A 203 -4.80 -8.28 15.57
CA SER A 203 -4.54 -6.83 15.64
C SER A 203 -3.40 -6.51 16.61
N LEU A 204 -3.44 -7.08 17.82
CA LEU A 204 -2.40 -6.89 18.84
C LEU A 204 -1.04 -7.39 18.36
N ARG A 205 -0.94 -8.62 17.86
CA ARG A 205 0.33 -9.18 17.36
C ARG A 205 0.88 -8.38 16.19
N CYS A 206 0.01 -7.95 15.27
CA CYS A 206 0.45 -7.12 14.15
C CYS A 206 0.97 -5.76 14.62
N HIS A 207 0.29 -5.14 15.59
CA HIS A 207 0.72 -3.86 16.15
C HIS A 207 2.06 -3.96 16.89
N GLU A 208 2.23 -4.97 17.75
CA GLU A 208 3.49 -5.21 18.48
C GLU A 208 4.67 -5.51 17.54
N ALA A 209 4.42 -6.35 16.52
CA ALA A 209 5.41 -6.65 15.50
C ALA A 209 5.78 -5.41 14.70
N ALA A 210 4.80 -4.61 14.28
CA ALA A 210 5.04 -3.35 13.58
C ALA A 210 5.93 -2.41 14.39
N ASN A 211 5.63 -2.22 15.68
CA ASN A 211 6.42 -1.37 16.57
C ASN A 211 7.86 -1.89 16.72
N THR A 212 8.04 -3.21 16.78
CA THR A 212 9.36 -3.84 16.83
C THR A 212 10.17 -3.57 15.56
N LEU A 213 9.53 -3.65 14.39
CA LEU A 213 10.19 -3.35 13.12
C LEU A 213 10.49 -1.85 12.97
N SER A 214 9.54 -0.99 13.33
CA SER A 214 9.71 0.46 13.27
C SER A 214 10.82 0.95 14.20
N ALA A 215 10.93 0.41 15.42
CA ALA A 215 12.00 0.76 16.36
C ALA A 215 13.39 0.29 15.91
N PHE A 216 13.45 -0.71 15.03
CA PHE A 216 14.71 -1.21 14.47
C PHE A 216 15.21 -0.35 13.31
N ILE A 217 14.32 0.39 12.64
CA ILE A 217 14.70 1.28 11.54
C ILE A 217 15.25 2.56 12.15
N PRO A 218 16.51 2.93 11.90
CA PRO A 218 17.07 4.18 12.41
C PRO A 218 16.29 5.38 11.83
N PRO A 219 15.87 6.35 12.66
CA PRO A 219 15.24 7.56 12.18
C PRO A 219 16.30 8.41 11.45
N GLY A 220 16.29 8.37 10.12
CA GLY A 220 17.17 9.17 9.25
C GLY A 220 18.58 8.60 9.06
N GLY A 221 18.93 8.35 7.80
CA GLY A 221 20.31 8.08 7.32
C GLY A 221 20.38 6.94 6.31
N PRO A 222 20.38 7.25 5.00
CA PRO A 222 21.65 7.50 4.33
C PRO A 222 21.93 9.01 4.24
N ASP A 223 23.20 9.36 4.41
CA ASP A 223 23.77 10.64 4.02
C ASP A 223 23.49 10.87 2.51
N LEU A 224 22.40 11.56 2.21
CA LEU A 224 21.96 11.86 0.84
C LEU A 224 22.92 12.81 0.09
N SER A 225 24.00 13.28 0.74
CA SER A 225 25.07 14.03 0.06
C SER A 225 25.87 13.17 -0.93
N LYS A 226 25.67 11.84 -0.97
CA LYS A 226 26.43 10.92 -1.84
C LYS A 226 25.67 10.34 -3.04
N CYS A 227 24.39 10.68 -3.26
CA CYS A 227 23.70 10.31 -4.50
C CYS A 227 23.79 11.42 -5.56
N SER A 228 25.02 11.78 -5.92
CA SER A 228 25.33 12.67 -7.04
C SER A 228 25.85 11.89 -8.25
N SER A 229 25.23 10.75 -8.60
CA SER A 229 25.59 10.01 -9.83
C SER A 229 24.52 9.01 -10.25
N CYS A 230 23.47 9.47 -10.93
CA CYS A 230 22.75 8.68 -11.93
C CYS A 230 22.23 9.63 -13.00
N SER A 231 23.09 9.85 -14.01
CA SER A 231 22.73 10.43 -15.31
C SER A 231 22.02 9.41 -16.19
#